data_AF-A0A9E0V918-F1
#
_entry.id   AF-A0A9E0V918-F1
#
_cell.length_a   1.000
_cell.length_b   1.000
_cell.length_c   1.000
_cell.angle_alpha   90.00
_cell.angle_beta   90.00
_cell.angle_gamma   90.00
#
_symmetry.space_group_name_H-M   'P 1'
#
loop_
_entity.id
_entity.type
_entity.pdbx_description
1 polymer ?
#
loop_
_entity_poly.entity_id
_entity_poly.type
_entity_poly.pdbx_seq_one_letter_code
_entity_poly.pdbx_strand_id
1 'polypeptide(L)'
;MMQEKDIFDEKTEVKKATYACPNCRERNEYDVRWMKRTKKKNPPRHLNQQDQARFQKSRDYMVRIDDMLVCKNMRCRRRFDIPSSQTVVFI
;
A
#
# COMPACT_ATOMS: atom_id res chain seq x y z
N MET A 1 15.06 20.44 -4.17
CA MET A 1 14.06 19.75 -3.33
C MET A 1 14.17 18.27 -3.61
N MET A 2 14.32 17.46 -2.57
CA MET A 2 14.43 16.00 -2.68
C MET A 2 13.06 15.42 -3.08
N GLN A 3 13.00 14.58 -4.12
CA GLN A 3 11.76 13.90 -4.50
C GLN A 3 11.62 12.59 -3.74
N GLU A 4 10.39 12.12 -3.49
CA GLU A 4 10.15 10.86 -2.76
C GLU A 4 10.84 9.65 -3.40
N LYS A 5 11.02 9.66 -4.73
CA LYS A 5 11.73 8.62 -5.49
C LYS A 5 13.23 8.53 -5.20
N ASP A 6 13.83 9.60 -4.70
CA ASP A 6 15.25 9.63 -4.30
C ASP A 6 15.47 8.95 -2.94
N ILE A 7 14.41 8.80 -2.14
CA ILE A 7 14.46 8.31 -0.75
C ILE A 7 14.01 6.85 -0.65
N PHE A 8 13.05 6.43 -1.46
CA PHE A 8 12.42 5.12 -1.33
C PHE A 8 12.61 4.27 -2.59
N ASP A 9 12.81 2.97 -2.38
CA ASP A 9 12.60 1.94 -3.39
C ASP A 9 11.12 1.56 -3.39
N GLU A 10 10.47 1.73 -4.54
CA GLU A 10 9.06 1.36 -4.74
C GLU A 10 8.99 -0.04 -5.33
N LYS A 11 8.28 -0.94 -4.64
CA LYS A 11 8.01 -2.29 -5.13
C LYS A 11 6.52 -2.57 -5.06
N THR A 12 5.96 -3.09 -6.16
CA THR A 12 4.58 -3.58 -6.16
C THR A 12 4.56 -4.99 -5.59
N GLU A 13 3.72 -5.23 -4.59
CA GLU A 13 3.49 -6.54 -3.98
C GLU A 13 1.98 -6.84 -4.00
N VAL A 14 1.64 -8.12 -4.13
CA VAL A 14 0.25 -8.59 -4.03
C VAL A 14 0.12 -9.28 -2.68
N LYS A 15 -0.83 -8.80 -1.87
CA LYS A 15 -1.15 -9.41 -0.57
C LYS A 15 -2.56 -9.95 -0.60
N LYS A 16 -2.70 -11.17 -0.07
CA LYS A 16 -3.99 -11.80 0.12
C LYS A 16 -4.67 -11.21 1.34
N ALA A 17 -5.92 -10.82 1.18
CA ALA A 17 -6.73 -10.27 2.25
C ALA A 17 -8.16 -10.79 2.15
N THR A 18 -8.73 -11.09 3.31
CA THR A 18 -10.07 -11.67 3.42
C THR A 18 -11.10 -10.57 3.63
N TYR A 19 -12.00 -10.40 2.67
CA TYR A 19 -13.07 -9.40 2.75
C TYR A 19 -14.45 -10.04 2.66
N ALA A 20 -15.42 -9.44 3.33
CA ALA A 20 -16.83 -9.79 3.21
C ALA A 20 -17.50 -8.84 2.21
N CYS A 21 -18.17 -9.39 1.21
CA CYS A 21 -18.90 -8.57 0.24
C CYS A 21 -20.12 -7.91 0.92
N PRO A 22 -20.31 -6.58 0.84
CA PRO A 22 -21.46 -5.92 1.46
C PRO A 22 -22.80 -6.31 0.83
N ASN A 23 -22.79 -6.82 -0.41
CA ASN A 23 -23.99 -7.19 -1.14
C ASN A 23 -24.51 -8.61 -0.81
N CYS A 24 -23.63 -9.61 -0.78
CA CYS A 24 -24.02 -11.01 -0.53
C CYS A 24 -23.51 -11.56 0.81
N ARG A 25 -22.75 -10.77 1.58
CA ARG A 25 -22.14 -11.11 2.87
C ARG A 25 -21.14 -12.27 2.85
N GLU A 26 -20.84 -12.80 1.67
CA GLU A 26 -19.87 -13.87 1.52
C GLU A 26 -18.44 -13.36 1.75
N ARG A 27 -17.70 -14.11 2.55
CA ARG A 27 -16.31 -13.83 2.89
C ARG A 27 -15.40 -14.66 2.00
N ASN A 28 -14.53 -13.98 1.26
CA ASN A 28 -13.59 -14.62 0.34
C ASN A 28 -12.20 -13.98 0.48
N GLU A 29 -11.19 -14.69 0.00
CA GLU A 29 -9.82 -14.21 -0.10
C GLU A 29 -9.63 -13.46 -1.43
N TYR A 30 -9.06 -12.26 -1.37
CA TYR A 30 -8.82 -11.40 -2.52
C TYR A 30 -7.35 -11.01 -2.59
N ASP A 31 -6.85 -10.92 -3.81
CA ASP A 31 -5.50 -10.45 -4.08
C ASP A 31 -5.54 -8.93 -4.21
N VAL A 32 -4.97 -8.23 -3.24
CA VAL A 32 -4.90 -6.77 -3.18
C VAL A 32 -3.50 -6.34 -3.54
N ARG A 33 -3.35 -5.39 -4.45
CA ARG A 33 -2.07 -4.78 -4.79
C ARG A 33 -1.69 -3.73 -3.76
N TRP A 34 -0.43 -3.75 -3.37
CA TRP A 34 0.22 -2.84 -2.44
C TRP A 34 1.49 -2.29 -3.07
N MET A 35 1.77 -1.01 -2.86
CA MET A 35 3.02 -0.36 -3.15
C MET A 35 3.83 -0.29 -1.88
N LYS A 36 4.84 -1.14 -1.76
CA LYS A 36 5.81 -1.09 -0.67
C LYS A 36 6.87 -0.04 -0.98
N ARG A 37 6.96 0.96 -0.11
CA ARG A 37 7.99 2.00 -0.14
C ARG A 37 9.00 1.69 0.97
N THR A 38 10.16 1.22 0.56
CA THR A 38 11.26 0.85 1.46
C THR A 38 12.30 1.94 1.43
N LYS A 39 12.75 2.43 2.59
CA LYS A 39 13.77 3.46 2.68
C LYS A 39 15.09 2.92 2.12
N LYS A 40 15.70 3.67 1.19
CA LYS A 40 17.02 3.34 0.65
C LYS A 40 18.05 3.32 1.79
N LYS A 41 18.98 2.36 1.76
CA LYS A 41 20.04 2.24 2.77
C LYS A 41 20.99 3.43 2.76
N ASN A 42 21.24 4.00 1.58
CA ASN A 42 22.19 5.09 1.41
C ASN A 42 21.47 6.41 1.10
N PRO A 43 21.74 7.48 1.87
CA PRO A 43 21.28 8.81 1.54
C PRO A 43 21.90 9.30 0.22
N PRO A 44 21.17 10.05 -0.63
CA PRO A 44 21.75 10.76 -1.77
C PRO A 44 22.95 11.62 -1.37
N ARG A 45 23.99 11.65 -2.23
CA ARG A 45 25.33 12.20 -1.93
C ARG A 45 25.38 13.69 -1.55
N HIS A 46 24.29 14.44 -1.66
CA HIS A 46 24.25 15.89 -1.40
C HIS A 46 23.00 16.29 -0.61
N LEU A 47 22.85 15.76 0.62
CA LEU A 47 21.72 16.08 1.48
C LEU A 47 21.99 17.23 2.44
N ASN A 48 21.18 18.28 2.34
CA ASN A 48 21.10 19.35 3.33
C ASN A 48 20.63 18.79 4.69
N GLN A 49 20.97 19.46 5.79
CA GLN A 49 20.58 19.04 7.15
C GLN A 49 19.08 18.73 7.31
N GLN A 50 18.22 19.54 6.67
CA GLN A 50 16.76 19.34 6.73
C GLN A 50 16.32 18.03 6.07
N ASP A 51 16.97 17.65 4.98
CA ASP A 51 16.63 16.45 4.23
C ASP A 51 17.23 15.19 4.89
N GLN A 52 18.38 15.32 5.58
CA GLN A 52 18.90 14.26 6.45
C GLN A 52 17.94 13.94 7.61
N ALA A 53 17.37 14.97 8.25
CA ALA A 53 16.41 14.78 9.32
C ALA A 53 15.11 14.11 8.83
N ARG A 54 14.63 14.46 7.62
CA ARG A 54 13.50 13.78 6.99
C ARG A 54 13.82 12.32 6.70
N PHE A 55 14.97 12.05 6.09
CA PHE A 55 15.43 10.69 5.80
C PHE A 55 15.52 9.84 7.06
N GLN A 56 16.10 10.36 8.15
CA GLN A 56 16.19 9.64 9.43
C GLN A 56 14.82 9.27 10.01
N LYS A 57 13.82 10.17 9.90
CA LYS A 57 12.46 9.95 10.41
C LYS A 57 11.58 9.09 9.49
N SER A 58 11.97 8.90 8.23
CA SER A 58 11.25 8.04 7.29
C SER A 58 11.27 6.58 7.74
N ARG A 59 10.08 5.97 7.79
CA ARG A 59 9.88 4.53 8.04
C ARG A 59 9.42 3.86 6.76
N ASP A 60 9.58 2.54 6.70
CA ASP A 60 9.02 1.73 5.63
C ASP A 60 7.51 1.68 5.76
N TYR A 61 6.81 1.77 4.63
CA TYR A 61 5.35 1.69 4.61
C TYR A 61 4.85 1.06 3.31
N MET A 62 3.63 0.58 3.36
CA MET A 62 2.91 0.09 2.20
C MET A 62 1.66 0.93 1.99
N VAL A 63 1.39 1.26 0.75
CA VAL A 63 0.17 1.95 0.32
C VAL A 63 -0.65 0.98 -0.49
N ARG A 64 -1.93 0.81 -0.17
CA ARG A 64 -2.84 -0.01 -0.95
C ARG A 64 -3.10 0.67 -2.30
N ILE A 65 -2.97 -0.07 -3.40
CA ILE A 65 -3.21 0.43 -4.76
C ILE A 65 -4.66 0.21 -5.18
N ASP A 66 -5.24 -0.94 -4.80
CA ASP A 66 -6.61 -1.27 -5.18
C ASP A 66 -7.61 -0.67 -4.18
N ASP A 67 -8.64 -0.01 -4.69
CA ASP A 67 -9.73 0.55 -3.87
C ASP A 67 -11.01 -0.27 -3.95
N MET A 68 -11.21 -1.01 -5.03
CA MET A 68 -12.39 -1.84 -5.27
C MET A 68 -12.01 -3.28 -5.58
N LEU A 69 -12.86 -4.21 -5.16
CA LEU A 69 -12.78 -5.63 -5.50
C LEU A 69 -14.07 -6.09 -6.17
N VAL A 70 -13.97 -7.12 -7.00
CA VAL A 70 -15.13 -7.81 -7.58
C VAL A 70 -15.42 -9.04 -6.74
N CYS A 71 -16.65 -9.17 -6.23
CA CYS A 71 -17.04 -10.33 -5.44
C CYS A 71 -16.79 -11.64 -6.19
N LYS A 72 -16.03 -12.57 -5.58
CA LYS A 72 -15.71 -13.89 -6.17
C LYS A 72 -16.92 -14.83 -6.28
N ASN A 73 -18.02 -14.54 -5.57
CA ASN A 73 -19.26 -15.30 -5.71
C ASN A 73 -19.86 -15.07 -7.11
N MET A 74 -19.97 -16.14 -7.88
CA MET A 74 -20.51 -16.16 -9.24
C MET A 74 -21.94 -15.61 -9.34
N ARG A 75 -22.75 -15.75 -8.29
CA ARG A 75 -24.13 -15.22 -8.23
C ARG A 75 -24.17 -13.71 -7.94
N CYS A 76 -23.14 -13.16 -7.31
CA CYS A 76 -23.08 -11.76 -6.93
C CYS A 76 -22.31 -10.94 -7.95
N ARG A 77 -21.01 -11.22 -8.15
CA ARG A 77 -20.06 -10.51 -9.04
C ARG A 77 -20.09 -8.96 -8.96
N ARG A 78 -20.69 -8.39 -7.91
CA ARG A 78 -20.74 -6.94 -7.72
C ARG A 78 -19.38 -6.42 -7.27
N ARG A 79 -19.06 -5.20 -7.71
CA ARG A 79 -17.92 -4.44 -7.19
C ARG A 79 -18.26 -3.90 -5.80
N PHE A 80 -17.27 -3.84 -4.94
CA PHE A 80 -17.38 -3.22 -3.63
C PHE A 80 -16.05 -2.59 -3.23
N ASP A 81 -16.13 -1.51 -2.47
CA ASP A 81 -14.96 -0.84 -1.93
C ASP A 81 -14.32 -1.66 -0.82
N ILE A 82 -13.00 -1.70 -0.79
CA ILE A 82 -12.26 -2.32 0.30
C ILE A 82 -12.48 -1.46 1.56
N PRO A 83 -13.04 -2.02 2.65
CA PRO A 83 -13.35 -1.25 3.85
C PRO A 83 -12.13 -0.45 4.33
N SER A 84 -12.38 0.80 4.69
CA SER A 84 -11.43 1.92 4.79
C SER A 84 -10.34 1.81 5.87
N SER A 85 -10.21 0.71 6.59
CA SER A 85 -9.43 0.72 7.83
C SER A 85 -7.92 0.87 7.65
N GLN A 86 -7.32 0.46 6.53
CA GLN A 86 -5.88 0.59 6.32
C GLN A 86 -5.53 0.82 4.84
N THR A 87 -5.44 2.08 4.43
CA THR A 87 -4.86 2.48 3.14
C THR A 87 -3.34 2.55 3.20
N VAL A 88 -2.78 2.78 4.39
CA VAL A 88 -1.35 2.81 4.67
C VAL A 88 -1.03 1.90 5.85
N VAL A 89 0.01 1.06 5.69
CA VAL A 89 0.51 0.18 6.75
C VAL A 89 2.01 0.42 6.92
N PHE A 90 2.45 0.81 8.12
CA PHE A 90 3.88 0.91 8.45
C PHE A 90 4.46 -0.50 8.65
N ILE A 91 5.66 -0.75 8.12
CA ILE A 91 6.40 -2.00 8.26
C ILE A 91 7.50 -1.83 9.33
#